data_AF-A0A0Q1EKZ5-F1
#
_entry.id   AF-A0A0Q1EKZ5-F1
#
_cell.length_a   1.000
_cell.length_b   1.000
_cell.length_c   1.000
_cell.angle_alpha   90.00
_cell.angle_beta   90.00
_cell.angle_gamma   90.00
#
_symmetry.space_group_name_H-M   'P 1'
#
loop_
_entity.id
_entity.type
_entity.pdbx_description
1 polymer ?
#
loop_
_entity_poly.entity_id
_entity_poly.type
_entity_poly.pdbx_seq_one_letter_code
_entity_poly.pdbx_strand_id
1 'polypeptide(L)' 'MLYPSIDLLMKKVDSKYKLVTVVAKRARQLQDGSELMVNKPVSKKFVGQALEEIAGDKVELVEEEK' A
#
# COMPACT_ATOMS: atom_id res chain seq x y z
N MET A 1 -3.32 2.15 -16.29
CA MET A 1 -4.56 2.10 -15.47
C MET A 1 -4.12 1.88 -14.03
N LEU A 2 -4.64 2.64 -13.06
CA LEU A 2 -4.27 2.44 -11.65
C LEU A 2 -4.87 1.09 -11.21
N TYR A 3 -4.02 0.15 -10.84
CA TYR A 3 -4.41 -1.10 -10.22
C TYR A 3 -3.72 -1.15 -8.84
N PRO A 4 -4.42 -1.55 -7.78
CA PRO A 4 -5.86 -1.88 -7.65
C PRO A 4 -6.80 -0.65 -7.72
N SER A 5 -8.12 -0.90 -7.76
CA SER A 5 -9.15 0.15 -7.71
C SER A 5 -9.27 0.76 -6.30
N ILE A 6 -9.59 2.06 -6.24
CA ILE A 6 -9.71 2.77 -4.96
C ILE A 6 -10.83 2.20 -4.07
N ASP A 7 -11.92 1.71 -4.65
CA ASP A 7 -13.03 1.12 -3.90
C ASP A 7 -12.60 -0.15 -3.16
N LEU A 8 -11.68 -0.94 -3.75
CA LEU A 8 -11.14 -2.12 -3.09
C LEU A 8 -10.28 -1.73 -1.88
N LEU A 9 -9.52 -0.64 -2.00
CA LEU A 9 -8.67 -0.13 -0.93
C LEU A 9 -9.48 0.50 0.20
N MET A 10 -10.59 1.18 -0.13
CA MET A 10 -11.50 1.78 0.84
C MET A 10 -12.32 0.76 1.63
N LYS A 11 -12.39 -0.51 1.18
CA LYS A 11 -12.92 -1.61 2.01
C LYS A 11 -11.95 -2.06 3.10
N LYS A 12 -10.67 -1.72 2.97
CA LYS A 12 -9.60 -2.14 3.89
C LYS A 12 -9.10 -1.01 4.78
N VAL A 13 -9.29 0.24 4.33
CA VAL A 13 -8.87 1.44 5.04
C VAL A 13 -10.07 2.39 5.15
N ASP A 14 -10.42 2.76 6.37
CA ASP A 14 -11.64 3.52 6.67
C ASP A 14 -11.61 4.98 6.18
N SER A 15 -10.42 5.48 5.83
CA SER A 15 -10.22 6.87 5.42
C SER A 15 -9.31 7.00 4.21
N LYS A 16 -9.73 7.81 3.23
CA LYS A 16 -8.93 8.17 2.06
C LYS A 16 -7.59 8.81 2.45
N TYR A 17 -7.58 9.64 3.48
CA TYR A 17 -6.36 10.30 3.95
C TYR A 17 -5.41 9.30 4.64
N LYS A 18 -5.97 8.37 5.41
CA LYS A 18 -5.20 7.26 6.01
C LYS A 18 -4.59 6.38 4.92
N LEU A 19 -5.35 6.06 3.87
CA LEU A 19 -4.82 5.30 2.73
C LEU A 19 -3.62 6.02 2.09
N VAL A 20 -3.74 7.32 1.80
CA VAL A 20 -2.64 8.08 1.17
C VAL A 20 -1.38 8.10 2.02
N THR A 21 -1.52 8.32 3.34
CA THR A 21 -0.37 8.37 4.26
C THR A 21 0.31 7.01 4.41
N VAL A 22 -0.46 5.93 4.54
CA VAL A 22 0.06 4.55 4.60
C VAL A 22 0.78 4.20 3.31
N VAL A 23 0.14 4.43 2.15
CA VAL A 23 0.73 4.15 0.84
C VAL A 23 2.04 4.91 0.66
N ALA A 24 2.09 6.18 1.05
CA ALA A 24 3.30 6.98 0.97
C ALA A 24 4.42 6.44 1.90
N LYS A 25 4.09 6.09 3.15
CA LYS A 25 5.05 5.49 4.10
C LYS A 25 5.59 4.17 3.55
N ARG A 26 4.72 3.30 3.05
CA ARG A 26 5.10 1.99 2.50
C ARG A 26 5.90 2.11 1.21
N ALA A 27 5.51 2.99 0.30
CA ALA A 27 6.27 3.23 -0.93
C ALA A 27 7.69 3.73 -0.64
N ARG A 28 7.88 4.53 0.41
CA ARG A 28 9.20 4.98 0.85
C ARG A 28 10.04 3.83 1.42
N GLN A 29 9.46 2.94 2.21
CA GLN A 29 10.15 1.74 2.68
C GLN A 29 10.63 0.87 1.51
N LEU A 30 9.79 0.66 0.49
CA LEU A 30 10.17 -0.09 -0.71
C LEU A 30 11.30 0.63 -1.48
N GLN A 31 11.27 1.95 -1.53
CA GLN A 31 12.33 2.75 -2.12
C GLN A 31 13.66 2.64 -1.34
N ASP A 32 13.59 2.54 -0.02
CA ASP A 32 14.75 2.36 0.86
C ASP A 32 15.31 0.91 0.84
N GLY A 33 14.73 0.03 0.04
CA GLY A 33 15.20 -1.36 -0.16
C GLY A 33 14.47 -2.41 0.68
N SER A 34 13.32 -2.06 1.29
CA SER A 34 12.46 -3.05 1.95
C SER A 34 12.00 -4.11 0.96
N GLU A 35 11.88 -5.34 1.45
CA GLU A 35 11.35 -6.44 0.66
C GLU A 35 9.89 -6.20 0.27
N LEU A 36 9.61 -6.48 -1.00
CA LEU A 36 8.27 -6.44 -1.56
C LEU A 36 7.54 -7.74 -1.20
N MET A 37 6.43 -7.64 -0.50
CA MET A 37 5.67 -8.81 -0.05
C MET A 37 4.79 -9.41 -1.16
N VAL A 38 4.69 -8.72 -2.30
CA VAL A 38 3.95 -9.16 -3.49
C VAL A 38 4.91 -9.83 -4.48
N ASN A 39 4.71 -11.12 -4.74
CA ASN A 39 5.56 -11.91 -5.63
C ASN A 39 5.52 -11.48 -7.10
N LYS A 40 4.43 -10.86 -7.57
CA LYS A 40 4.24 -10.43 -8.96
C LYS A 40 3.48 -9.12 -9.02
N PRO A 41 4.13 -7.99 -8.71
CA PRO A 41 3.44 -6.70 -8.79
C PRO A 41 3.11 -6.39 -10.25
N VAL A 42 1.89 -5.93 -10.49
CA VAL A 42 1.47 -5.38 -11.79
C VAL A 42 2.17 -4.04 -12.02
N SER A 43 2.34 -3.28 -10.95
CA SER A 43 2.95 -1.97 -10.94
C SER A 43 4.47 -2.04 -10.84
N LYS A 44 5.14 -1.27 -11.70
CA LYS A 44 6.61 -1.09 -11.64
C LYS A 44 7.05 0.00 -10.66
N LYS A 45 6.14 0.87 -10.22
CA LYS A 45 6.41 1.97 -9.29
C LYS A 45 6.12 1.52 -7.86
N PHE A 46 6.94 1.97 -6.90
CA PHE A 46 6.78 1.67 -5.48
C PHE A 46 5.39 2.04 -4.93
N VAL A 47 4.79 3.14 -5.41
CA VAL A 47 3.43 3.54 -5.01
C VAL A 47 2.39 2.50 -5.43
N GLY A 48 2.48 1.99 -6.67
CA GLY A 48 1.56 0.95 -7.14
C GLY A 48 1.79 -0.39 -6.44
N GLN A 49 3.05 -0.73 -6.19
CA GLN A 49 3.42 -1.90 -5.39
C GLN A 49 2.85 -1.85 -3.97
N ALA A 50 2.93 -0.70 -3.30
CA ALA A 50 2.34 -0.48 -1.98
C ALA A 50 0.81 -0.59 -2.02
N LEU A 51 0.15 -0.06 -3.06
CA LEU A 51 -1.30 -0.21 -3.24
C LEU A 51 -1.70 -1.69 -3.41
N GLU A 52 -0.91 -2.46 -4.16
CA GLU A 52 -1.13 -3.90 -4.36
C GLU A 52 -0.92 -4.70 -3.07
N GLU A 53 0.07 -4.34 -2.26
CA GLU A 53 0.29 -4.94 -0.94
C GLU A 53 -0.89 -4.67 0.02
N ILE A 54 -1.40 -3.44 0.05
CA ILE A 54 -2.59 -3.08 0.86
C ILE A 54 -3.82 -3.84 0.36
N ALA A 55 -4.04 -3.92 -0.95
CA ALA A 55 -5.15 -4.71 -1.49
C ALA A 55 -5.02 -6.22 -1.18
N GLY A 56 -3.80 -6.73 -1.05
CA GLY A 56 -3.51 -8.12 -0.69
C GLY A 56 -3.56 -8.44 0.80
N ASP A 57 -3.93 -7.50 1.68
CA ASP A 57 -3.83 -7.62 3.15
C ASP A 57 -2.42 -8.00 3.63
N LYS A 58 -1.39 -7.60 2.87
CA LYS A 58 0.01 -7.94 3.20
C LYS A 58 0.70 -6.88 4.06
N VAL A 59 0.07 -5.74 4.28
CA VAL A 59 0.62 -4.66 5.11
C VAL A 59 -0.26 -4.55 6.35
N GLU A 60 0.30 -4.93 7.51
CA GLU A 60 -0.32 -4.63 8.78
C GLU A 60 -0.19 -3.14 9.07
N LEU A 61 -1.35 -2.47 9.16
CA LEU A 61 -1.44 -1.09 9.58
C LEU A 61 -1.18 -1.04 11.09
N VAL A 62 0.09 -1.00 11.49
CA VAL A 62 0.44 -0.72 12.88
C VAL A 62 0.06 0.73 13.13
N GLU A 63 -1.08 0.95 13.78
CA GLU A 63 -1.43 2.25 14.32
C GLU A 63 -0.42 2.55 15.42
N GLU A 64 0.52 3.46 15.14
CA GLU A 64 1.27 4.11 16.20
C GLU A 64 0.27 5.02 16.93
N GLU A 65 -0.46 4.45 17.90
CA GLU A 65 -1.11 5.22 18.95
C GLU A 65 -0.02 6.00 19.67
N LYS A 66 -0.07 7.32 19.58
CA LYS A 66 0.86 8.24 20.25
C LYS A 66 0.19 8.79 21.50
#